data_AF-A0A3Q1FJP5-F1
#
_entry.id   AF-A0A3Q1FJP5-F1
#
_cell.length_a   1.000
_cell.length_b   1.000
_cell.length_c   1.000
_cell.angle_alpha   90.00
_cell.angle_beta   90.00
_cell.angle_gamma   90.00
#
_symmetry.space_group_name_H-M   'P 1'
#
loop_
_entity.id
_entity.type
_entity.pdbx_description
1 polymer ?
#
loop_
_entity_poly.entity_id
_entity_poly.type
_entity_poly.pdbx_seq_one_letter_code
_entity_poly.pdbx_strand_id
1 'polypeptide(L)'
;MLSVARSVSRTLPTRNHARNVSSLVKKACWSGFHQEALRALSRRDYASEAIKGAVIGIDLGTTNSCVAVMEGKQAKVLENAEGARTTPSVIAFTAEGERLVGMPAKRQAVTNPQNTLYATKRLIGRRYDDPEVQKDL
;
A
#
# COMPACT_ATOMS: atom_id res chain seq x y z
N MET A 1 28.29 -53.79 -19.63
CA MET A 1 26.89 -54.12 -19.99
C MET A 1 26.08 -52.85 -19.77
N LEU A 2 25.83 -52.04 -20.81
CA LEU A 2 24.60 -52.13 -21.65
C LEU A 2 23.36 -52.26 -20.75
N SER A 3 22.36 -51.39 -20.76
CA SER A 3 21.63 -50.89 -21.93
C SER A 3 20.58 -49.88 -21.42
N VAL A 4 20.53 -48.64 -21.94
CA VAL A 4 19.44 -48.12 -22.81
C VAL A 4 18.22 -47.66 -22.01
N ALA A 5 17.69 -46.43 -22.06
CA ALA A 5 17.81 -45.26 -22.96
C ALA A 5 17.28 -44.04 -22.15
N ARG A 6 17.89 -42.84 -22.09
CA ARG A 6 18.19 -41.83 -23.12
C ARG A 6 17.05 -41.53 -24.10
N SER A 7 16.34 -40.42 -23.86
CA SER A 7 15.64 -39.56 -24.85
C SER A 7 14.58 -38.76 -24.08
N VAL A 8 14.55 -37.44 -23.95
CA VAL A 8 15.09 -36.34 -24.75
C VAL A 8 15.13 -35.11 -23.82
N SER A 9 16.32 -34.52 -23.73
CA SER A 9 16.51 -33.14 -23.27
C SER A 9 16.02 -32.19 -24.37
N ARG A 10 15.65 -30.97 -23.98
CA ARG A 10 15.43 -29.76 -24.82
C ARG A 10 13.99 -29.60 -25.32
N THR A 11 13.30 -28.56 -24.81
CA THR A 11 13.24 -27.25 -25.49
C THR A 11 12.40 -26.30 -24.63
N LEU A 12 13.05 -25.29 -24.04
CA LEU A 12 12.44 -23.98 -23.84
C LEU A 12 12.00 -23.43 -25.20
N PRO A 13 10.82 -22.82 -25.31
CA PRO A 13 10.61 -21.73 -26.23
C PRO A 13 10.37 -20.44 -25.45
N THR A 14 11.35 -19.54 -25.51
CA THR A 14 11.04 -18.10 -25.53
C THR A 14 10.42 -17.77 -26.89
N ARG A 15 9.67 -16.65 -26.93
CA ARG A 15 9.39 -15.76 -28.10
C ARG A 15 7.91 -15.58 -28.46
N ASN A 16 7.45 -14.35 -28.21
CA ASN A 16 6.56 -13.51 -29.01
C ASN A 16 5.68 -14.17 -30.08
N HIS A 17 4.36 -14.10 -29.90
CA HIS A 17 3.48 -13.45 -30.88
C HIS A 17 2.09 -13.20 -30.30
N ALA A 18 1.66 -11.94 -30.34
CA ALA A 18 0.26 -11.57 -30.24
C ALA A 18 -0.54 -12.27 -31.35
N ARG A 19 -1.72 -12.81 -31.01
CA ARG A 19 -2.97 -12.75 -31.79
C ARG A 19 -4.05 -13.64 -31.15
N ASN A 20 -5.25 -13.08 -31.03
CA ASN A 20 -6.54 -13.76 -30.87
C ASN A 20 -6.95 -14.30 -29.48
N VAL A 21 -7.05 -13.41 -28.48
CA VAL A 21 -7.88 -13.66 -27.27
C VAL A 21 -9.34 -13.21 -27.48
N SER A 22 -9.64 -12.41 -28.52
CA SER A 22 -10.98 -11.84 -28.73
C SER A 22 -12.01 -12.78 -29.35
N SER A 23 -11.61 -13.95 -29.86
CA SER A 23 -12.52 -14.93 -30.48
C SER A 23 -13.00 -16.03 -29.53
N LEU A 24 -12.32 -16.24 -28.39
CA LEU A 24 -12.69 -17.25 -27.39
C LEU A 24 -13.60 -16.69 -26.27
N VAL A 25 -13.61 -15.37 -26.06
CA VAL A 25 -14.43 -14.71 -25.03
C VAL A 25 -15.86 -14.41 -25.54
N LYS A 26 -16.11 -14.41 -26.85
CA LYS A 26 -17.43 -14.08 -27.44
C LYS A 26 -18.41 -15.25 -27.59
N LYS A 27 -18.02 -16.51 -27.27
CA LYS A 27 -18.90 -17.69 -27.44
C LYS A 27 -19.40 -18.33 -26.14
N ALA A 28 -19.04 -17.79 -24.97
CA ALA A 28 -19.49 -18.31 -23.67
C ALA A 28 -20.29 -17.26 -22.87
N CYS A 29 -21.03 -16.38 -23.54
CA CYS A 29 -22.06 -15.56 -22.91
C CYS A 29 -23.42 -16.06 -23.38
N TRP A 30 -23.99 -17.05 -22.68
CA TRP A 30 -25.44 -17.28 -22.53
C TRP A 30 -25.70 -18.61 -21.80
N SER A 31 -25.49 -18.63 -20.48
CA SER A 31 -26.35 -19.34 -19.53
C SER A 31 -25.82 -19.15 -18.11
N GLY A 32 -26.40 -18.22 -17.36
CA GLY A 32 -26.71 -18.36 -15.92
C GLY A 32 -25.64 -18.66 -14.86
N PHE A 33 -24.35 -18.82 -15.18
CA PHE A 33 -23.37 -19.37 -14.21
C PHE A 33 -22.32 -18.39 -13.68
N HIS A 34 -22.41 -17.09 -13.98
CA HIS A 34 -21.31 -16.15 -13.69
C HIS A 34 -21.48 -15.24 -12.47
N GLN A 35 -22.59 -15.28 -11.71
CA GLN A 35 -22.67 -14.49 -10.48
C GLN A 35 -21.93 -15.15 -9.30
N GLU A 36 -22.00 -16.47 -9.16
CA GLU A 36 -21.29 -17.19 -8.09
C GLU A 36 -19.79 -17.28 -8.34
N ALA A 37 -19.36 -17.52 -9.58
CA ALA A 37 -17.95 -17.52 -9.96
C ALA A 37 -17.30 -16.14 -9.76
N LEU A 38 -18.00 -15.05 -10.10
CA LEU A 38 -17.52 -13.69 -9.83
C LEU A 38 -17.54 -13.34 -8.34
N ARG A 39 -18.51 -13.83 -7.56
CA ARG A 39 -18.50 -13.67 -6.09
C ARG A 39 -17.37 -14.47 -5.42
N ALA A 40 -17.08 -15.68 -5.89
CA ALA A 40 -15.99 -16.50 -5.40
C ALA A 40 -14.62 -15.91 -5.76
N LEU A 41 -14.47 -15.34 -6.97
CA LEU A 41 -13.25 -14.63 -7.38
C LEU A 41 -13.12 -13.22 -6.74
N SER A 42 -14.24 -12.58 -6.39
CA SER A 42 -14.28 -11.29 -5.68
C SER A 42 -14.05 -11.45 -4.17
N ARG A 43 -14.29 -12.63 -3.60
CA ARG A 43 -13.80 -13.00 -2.28
C ARG A 43 -12.33 -13.38 -2.41
N ARG A 44 -11.48 -12.41 -2.75
CA ARG A 44 -10.12 -12.47 -2.23
C ARG A 44 -10.28 -12.46 -0.72
N ASP A 45 -10.03 -13.60 -0.10
CA ASP A 45 -10.05 -13.78 1.34
C ASP A 45 -9.07 -12.79 1.98
N TYR A 46 -9.53 -11.58 2.29
CA TYR A 46 -8.88 -10.65 3.23
C TYR A 46 -9.09 -11.13 4.68
N ALA A 47 -9.24 -12.44 4.90
CA ALA A 47 -9.19 -13.02 6.22
C ALA A 47 -7.72 -13.04 6.64
N SER A 48 -7.30 -12.00 7.35
CA SER A 48 -5.99 -11.98 8.00
C SER A 48 -5.89 -13.14 8.98
N GLU A 49 -4.68 -13.69 9.16
CA GLU A 49 -4.39 -14.60 10.28
C GLU A 49 -4.93 -14.02 11.61
N ALA A 50 -5.28 -14.91 12.55
CA ALA A 50 -5.65 -14.50 13.91
C ALA A 50 -4.60 -13.51 14.46
N ILE A 51 -5.07 -12.41 15.04
CA ILE A 51 -4.23 -11.29 15.49
C ILE A 51 -3.14 -11.82 16.43
N LYS A 52 -1.89 -11.79 15.98
CA LYS A 52 -0.71 -12.10 16.80
C LYS A 52 -0.10 -10.79 17.28
N GLY A 53 -0.26 -10.48 18.57
CA GLY A 53 0.35 -9.32 19.22
C GLY A 53 -0.65 -8.26 19.69
N ALA A 54 -0.12 -7.18 20.27
CA ALA A 54 -0.93 -6.07 20.76
C ALA A 54 -1.49 -5.25 19.59
N VAL A 55 -2.80 -4.97 19.63
CA VAL A 55 -3.46 -4.07 18.68
C VAL A 55 -3.23 -2.62 19.13
N ILE A 56 -2.82 -1.78 18.20
CA ILE A 56 -2.62 -0.34 18.43
C ILE A 56 -3.67 0.47 17.68
N GLY A 57 -4.12 1.56 18.29
CA GLY A 57 -4.95 2.56 17.64
C GLY A 57 -4.06 3.69 17.11
N ILE A 58 -4.13 3.98 15.81
CA ILE A 58 -3.39 5.09 15.21
C ILE A 58 -4.40 6.10 14.67
N ASP A 59 -4.34 7.32 15.18
CA ASP A 59 -4.97 8.48 14.53
C ASP A 59 -3.96 9.09 13.55
N LEU A 60 -4.21 8.90 12.27
CA LEU A 60 -3.42 9.50 11.19
C LEU A 60 -4.06 10.83 10.80
N GLY A 61 -3.79 11.91 11.53
CA GLY A 61 -4.34 13.23 11.22
C GLY A 61 -3.58 13.98 10.12
N THR A 62 -4.19 15.05 9.60
CA THR A 62 -3.59 15.88 8.53
C THR A 62 -2.34 16.63 9.01
N THR A 63 -2.35 17.11 10.24
CA THR A 63 -1.28 17.94 10.82
C THR A 63 -0.48 17.21 11.87
N ASN A 64 -1.15 16.45 12.73
CA ASN A 64 -0.53 15.64 13.78
C ASN A 64 -1.16 14.25 13.77
N SER A 65 -0.38 13.27 14.17
CA SER A 65 -0.80 11.89 14.37
C SER A 65 -0.56 11.47 15.83
N CYS A 66 -1.29 10.46 16.26
CA CYS A 66 -1.26 9.94 17.63
C CYS A 66 -1.34 8.41 17.61
N VAL A 67 -0.70 7.75 18.57
CA VAL A 67 -0.81 6.29 18.75
C VAL A 67 -1.18 5.96 20.18
N ALA A 68 -2.10 5.01 20.34
CA ALA A 68 -2.57 4.54 21.62
C ALA A 68 -2.60 3.02 21.68
N VAL A 69 -2.46 2.48 22.89
CA VAL A 69 -2.57 1.07 23.20
C VAL A 69 -3.63 0.87 24.29
N MET A 70 -4.20 -0.32 24.36
CA MET A 70 -5.07 -0.72 25.46
C MET A 70 -4.23 -1.35 26.57
N GLU A 71 -4.10 -0.67 27.71
CA GLU A 71 -3.55 -1.25 28.94
C GLU A 71 -4.72 -1.78 29.78
N GLY A 72 -5.01 -3.08 29.63
CA GLY A 72 -6.19 -3.71 30.22
C GLY A 72 -7.48 -3.13 29.63
N LYS A 73 -8.26 -2.42 30.44
CA LYS A 73 -9.52 -1.76 30.03
C LYS A 73 -9.37 -0.26 29.72
N GLN A 74 -8.18 0.31 29.91
CA GLN A 74 -7.94 1.74 29.73
C GLN A 74 -7.11 1.99 28.46
N ALA A 75 -7.48 2.99 27.69
CA ALA A 75 -6.69 3.45 26.55
C ALA A 75 -5.60 4.40 27.04
N LYS A 76 -4.36 4.20 26.57
CA LYS A 76 -3.21 5.04 26.89
C LYS A 76 -2.52 5.51 25.61
N VAL A 77 -2.33 6.82 25.52
CA VAL A 77 -1.56 7.45 24.44
C VAL A 77 -0.07 7.27 24.74
N LEU A 78 0.69 6.85 23.72
CA LEU A 78 2.13 6.68 23.84
C LEU A 78 2.86 7.97 23.50
N GLU A 79 3.99 8.19 24.18
CA GLU A 79 4.92 9.27 23.87
C GLU A 79 5.88 8.81 22.77
N ASN A 80 6.20 9.70 21.84
CA ASN A 80 7.21 9.46 20.81
C ASN A 80 8.63 9.62 21.37
N ALA A 81 9.64 9.38 20.53
CA ALA A 81 11.05 9.49 20.92
C ALA A 81 11.44 10.91 21.39
N GLU A 82 10.67 11.92 20.99
CA GLU A 82 10.85 13.32 21.40
C GLU A 82 10.08 13.71 22.67
N GLY A 83 9.39 12.76 23.33
CA GLY A 83 8.64 12.99 24.56
C GLY A 83 7.27 13.66 24.37
N ALA A 84 6.79 13.78 23.14
CA ALA A 84 5.48 14.32 22.82
C ALA A 84 4.45 13.20 22.58
N ARG A 85 3.19 13.43 22.98
CA ARG A 85 2.08 12.50 22.76
C ARG A 85 1.50 12.53 21.35
N THR A 86 1.91 13.50 20.54
CA THR A 86 1.53 13.60 19.14
C THR A 86 2.76 13.87 18.29
N THR A 87 2.75 13.38 17.07
CA THR A 87 3.84 13.52 16.12
C THR A 87 3.35 14.32 14.91
N PRO A 88 4.06 15.38 14.47
CA PRO A 88 3.69 16.08 13.24
C PRO A 88 3.59 15.14 12.05
N SER A 89 2.52 15.24 11.25
CA SER A 89 2.31 14.48 10.01
C SER A 89 3.14 15.10 8.88
N VAL A 90 4.46 15.11 9.08
CA VAL A 90 5.45 15.73 8.20
C VAL A 90 6.57 14.73 7.94
N ILE A 91 6.96 14.60 6.68
CA ILE A 91 8.07 13.75 6.23
C ILE A 91 8.99 14.63 5.40
N ALA A 92 10.29 14.46 5.53
CA ALA A 92 11.24 15.16 4.69
C ALA A 92 12.41 14.28 4.28
N PHE A 93 12.98 14.57 3.13
CA PHE A 93 14.16 13.88 2.59
C PHE A 93 15.36 14.82 2.61
N THR A 94 16.48 14.37 3.18
CA THR A 94 17.74 15.13 3.18
C THR A 94 18.46 15.01 1.83
N ALA A 95 19.49 15.83 1.61
CA ALA A 95 20.29 15.78 0.39
C ALA A 95 21.07 14.45 0.27
N GLU A 96 21.39 13.84 1.40
CA GLU A 96 22.06 12.54 1.52
C GLU A 96 21.10 11.35 1.34
N GLY A 97 19.80 11.62 1.17
CA GLY A 97 18.76 10.60 0.99
C GLY A 97 18.20 10.03 2.30
N GLU A 98 18.50 10.65 3.45
CA GLU A 98 17.93 10.24 4.73
C GLU A 98 16.46 10.67 4.83
N ARG A 99 15.61 9.82 5.42
CA ARG A 99 14.20 10.11 5.66
C ARG A 99 13.98 10.58 7.09
N LEU A 100 13.59 11.83 7.25
CA LEU A 100 13.17 12.43 8.51
C LEU A 100 11.64 12.37 8.63
N VAL A 101 11.13 12.10 9.83
CA VAL A 101 9.68 12.02 10.13
C VAL A 101 9.38 12.77 11.41
N GLY A 102 8.26 13.48 11.47
CA GLY A 102 7.79 14.13 12.69
C GLY A 102 8.49 15.44 13.00
N MET A 103 8.97 15.59 14.24
CA MET A 103 9.56 16.86 14.70
C MET A 103 10.85 17.23 13.95
N PRO A 104 11.81 16.31 13.69
CA PRO A 104 12.99 16.60 12.87
C PRO A 104 12.63 17.14 11.48
N ALA A 105 11.66 16.52 10.79
CA ALA A 105 11.20 16.96 9.48
C ALA A 105 10.56 18.36 9.54
N LYS A 106 9.72 18.61 10.54
CA LYS A 106 9.08 19.93 10.74
C LYS A 106 10.08 21.05 11.00
N ARG A 107 11.17 20.79 11.73
CA ARG A 107 12.19 21.80 12.08
C ARG A 107 12.92 22.35 10.85
N GLN A 108 13.22 21.49 9.89
CA GLN A 108 13.93 21.88 8.67
C GLN A 108 13.02 22.31 7.52
N ALA A 109 11.69 22.33 7.72
CA ALA A 109 10.73 22.61 6.65
C ALA A 109 10.96 23.98 5.99
N VAL A 110 11.47 24.96 6.74
CA VAL A 110 11.76 26.31 6.23
C VAL A 110 13.02 26.32 5.35
N THR A 111 14.03 25.53 5.70
CA THR A 111 15.31 25.47 4.96
C THR A 111 15.27 24.49 3.78
N ASN A 112 14.37 23.52 3.82
CA ASN A 112 14.22 22.48 2.80
C ASN A 112 12.73 22.31 2.40
N PRO A 113 12.08 23.37 1.88
CA PRO A 113 10.64 23.36 1.63
C PRO A 113 10.23 22.39 0.53
N GLN A 114 11.04 22.27 -0.53
CA GLN A 114 10.71 21.44 -1.70
C GLN A 114 10.76 19.93 -1.40
N ASN A 115 11.61 19.50 -0.45
CA ASN A 115 11.71 18.10 -0.05
C ASN A 115 11.02 17.80 1.28
N THR A 116 10.16 18.71 1.76
CA THR A 116 9.36 18.52 2.97
C THR A 116 7.88 18.40 2.63
N LEU A 117 7.30 17.25 2.93
CA LEU A 117 5.91 16.90 2.63
C LEU A 117 5.05 17.03 3.89
N TYR A 118 3.92 17.73 3.78
CA TYR A 118 2.94 17.90 4.85
C TYR A 118 1.53 17.99 4.26
N ALA A 119 0.51 17.87 5.11
CA ALA A 119 -0.91 17.89 4.72
C ALA A 119 -1.30 16.83 3.66
N THR A 120 -0.48 15.77 3.49
CA THR A 120 -0.68 14.72 2.49
C THR A 120 -2.03 14.01 2.63
N LYS A 121 -2.62 13.98 3.82
CA LYS A 121 -3.97 13.45 4.05
C LYS A 121 -5.06 14.18 3.26
N ARG A 122 -4.83 15.43 2.83
CA ARG A 122 -5.77 16.15 1.97
C ARG A 122 -5.82 15.59 0.54
N LEU A 123 -4.70 14.97 0.11
CA LEU A 123 -4.50 14.46 -1.25
C LEU A 123 -4.78 12.95 -1.36
N ILE A 124 -4.81 12.22 -0.25
CA ILE A 124 -4.99 10.76 -0.26
C ILE A 124 -6.34 10.38 -0.88
N GLY A 125 -6.33 9.41 -1.81
CA GLY A 125 -7.54 8.92 -2.48
C GLY A 125 -8.17 9.88 -3.49
N ARG A 126 -7.58 11.07 -3.72
CA ARG A 126 -8.02 12.01 -4.75
C ARG A 126 -7.30 11.76 -6.08
N ARG A 127 -7.95 12.15 -7.17
CA ARG A 127 -7.33 12.18 -8.50
C ARG A 127 -6.53 13.46 -8.67
N TYR A 128 -5.56 13.43 -9.56
CA TYR A 128 -4.74 14.61 -9.85
C TYR A 128 -5.59 15.78 -10.37
N ASP A 129 -6.60 15.52 -11.19
CA ASP A 129 -7.51 16.50 -11.79
C ASP A 129 -8.64 16.97 -10.86
N ASP A 130 -8.66 16.54 -9.60
CA ASP A 130 -9.64 17.01 -8.61
C ASP A 130 -9.43 18.53 -8.34
N PRO A 131 -10.49 19.37 -8.42
CA PRO A 131 -10.39 20.81 -8.18
C PRO A 131 -9.73 21.17 -6.84
N GLU A 132 -9.93 20.37 -5.79
CA GLU A 132 -9.29 20.60 -4.49
C GLU A 132 -7.79 20.34 -4.54
N VAL A 133 -7.34 19.35 -5.32
CA VAL A 133 -5.91 19.07 -5.52
C VAL A 133 -5.25 20.18 -6.35
N GLN A 134 -5.92 20.63 -7.42
CA GLN A 134 -5.40 21.71 -8.27
C GLN A 134 -5.24 23.05 -7.53
N LYS A 135 -6.05 23.29 -6.50
CA LYS A 135 -5.94 24.48 -5.65
C LYS A 135 -4.74 24.42 -4.68
N ASP A 136 -4.33 23.22 -4.29
CA ASP A 136 -3.25 22.99 -3.32
C ASP A 136 -1.86 22.80 -3.98
N LEU A 137 -1.79 22.77 -5.33
CA LEU A 137 -0.56 22.77 -6.13
C LEU A 137 0.02 24.19 -6.26
#